data_AF-A0A497KZW3-F1
#
_entry.id   AF-A0A497KZW3-F1
#
_cell.length_a   1.000
_cell.length_b   1.000
_cell.length_c   1.000
_cell.angle_alpha   90.00
_cell.angle_beta   90.00
_cell.angle_gamma   90.00
#
_symmetry.space_group_name_H-M   'P 1'
#
loop_
_entity.id
_entity.type
_entity.pdbx_description
1 polymer ?
#
loop_
_entity_poly.entity_id
_entity_poly.type
_entity_poly.pdbx_seq_one_letter_code
_entity_poly.pdbx_strand_id
1 'polypeptide(L)'
;MPSGGRLKDYELSLMERFEELLALAKRARSRGLDPELFPEPGVAYDMADLVEGMVGPSGVAERIRELAPGMGKDRLALRIAEEIASGALGPLGGPEARAEQAIRTALAILTEGVTAAPVQGISCVRVREDRDGSSHLAIYYAGPIRSAGGTDQALTVVIADVVRKLLGLGRYVATEAEARRFVEEIRLYEKEVARFQYSVPDATIVKAVMNLPVEVNGVPTEPVEVSFFRDLPRVETNRLRGGALLVLNDGIIGRAKKVLKVVEELGLEGWDWLGELASSSSSEGEKILDEVIAGRPVFSLPDRPGGFRLRYGRSRNTGLAAVGVHPALMVLLKGFLAVGTQLKLEVPGKGGIAVPVDGLEPPVVKLKDGSVVRVEDVGQARALAKDVDKVLFLGDLLVSYGDFLYNNKELLPSGYVEEWWAQEVLKAIEEGFGGDLARA
;
A
#
# COMPACT_ATOMS: atom_id res chain seq x y z
N MET A 1 35.10 -9.31 0.29
CA MET A 1 33.94 -10.20 0.02
C MET A 1 34.03 -10.73 -1.40
N PRO A 2 34.15 -12.05 -1.63
CA PRO A 2 33.92 -12.67 -2.93
C PRO A 2 32.51 -13.28 -2.96
N SER A 3 31.48 -12.45 -3.04
CA SER A 3 30.07 -12.88 -3.13
C SER A 3 29.45 -12.66 -4.51
N GLY A 4 30.10 -11.87 -5.39
CA GLY A 4 29.56 -11.55 -6.71
C GLY A 4 29.54 -12.71 -7.72
N GLY A 5 30.41 -13.71 -7.58
CA GLY A 5 30.46 -14.86 -8.50
C GLY A 5 29.23 -15.76 -8.36
N ARG A 6 28.94 -16.22 -7.14
CA ARG A 6 27.82 -17.15 -6.87
C ARG A 6 26.44 -16.58 -7.18
N LEU A 7 26.22 -15.28 -7.02
CA LEU A 7 24.96 -14.64 -7.39
C LEU A 7 24.78 -14.60 -8.91
N LYS A 8 25.84 -14.21 -9.65
CA LYS A 8 25.81 -14.18 -11.11
C LYS A 8 25.60 -15.57 -11.70
N ASP A 9 26.27 -16.59 -11.15
CA ASP A 9 26.10 -17.98 -11.60
C ASP A 9 24.64 -18.44 -11.41
N TYR A 10 24.00 -18.04 -10.30
CA TYR A 10 22.59 -18.33 -10.05
C TYR A 10 21.68 -17.60 -11.05
N GLU A 11 21.87 -16.30 -11.25
CA GLU A 11 21.11 -15.50 -12.23
C GLU A 11 21.23 -16.07 -13.64
N LEU A 12 22.45 -16.42 -14.07
CA LEU A 12 22.72 -17.05 -15.36
C LEU A 12 21.96 -18.38 -15.50
N SER A 13 22.00 -19.24 -14.48
CA SER A 13 21.29 -20.53 -14.53
C SER A 13 19.77 -20.38 -14.67
N LEU A 14 19.18 -19.35 -14.07
CA LEU A 14 17.76 -19.04 -14.23
C LEU A 14 17.45 -18.52 -15.64
N MET A 15 18.31 -17.64 -16.16
CA MET A 15 18.15 -17.03 -17.48
C MET A 15 18.28 -18.07 -18.60
N GLU A 16 19.29 -18.95 -18.54
CA GLU A 16 19.44 -20.04 -19.49
C GLU A 16 18.19 -20.93 -19.52
N ARG A 17 17.70 -21.32 -18.34
CA ARG A 17 16.49 -22.15 -18.24
C ARG A 17 15.24 -21.43 -18.74
N PHE A 18 15.13 -20.13 -18.48
CA PHE A 18 14.04 -19.30 -18.98
C PHE A 18 14.05 -19.22 -20.51
N GLU A 19 15.21 -18.98 -21.12
CA GLU A 19 15.37 -18.90 -22.57
C GLU A 19 15.03 -20.22 -23.29
N GLU A 20 15.43 -21.36 -22.70
CA GLU A 20 15.04 -22.69 -23.20
C GLU A 20 13.52 -22.86 -23.26
N LEU A 21 12.82 -22.47 -22.18
CA LEU A 21 11.37 -22.56 -22.08
C LEU A 21 10.68 -21.57 -23.02
N LEU A 22 11.20 -20.35 -23.15
CA LEU A 22 10.68 -19.34 -24.06
C LEU A 22 10.82 -19.79 -25.52
N ALA A 23 11.96 -20.39 -25.90
CA ALA A 23 12.17 -20.93 -27.23
C ALA A 23 11.20 -22.09 -27.52
N LEU A 24 10.92 -22.94 -26.53
CA LEU A 24 9.91 -23.98 -26.65
C LEU A 24 8.51 -23.39 -26.86
N ALA A 25 8.13 -22.37 -26.08
CA ALA A 25 6.84 -21.70 -26.20
C ALA A 25 6.68 -21.03 -27.58
N LYS A 26 7.72 -20.35 -28.09
CA LYS A 26 7.74 -19.76 -29.43
C LYS A 26 7.51 -20.80 -30.53
N ARG A 27 8.17 -21.96 -30.44
CA ARG A 27 7.96 -23.07 -31.39
C ARG A 27 6.56 -23.68 -31.31
N ALA A 28 5.95 -23.69 -30.12
CA ALA A 28 4.59 -24.19 -29.96
C ALA A 28 3.57 -23.22 -30.57
N ARG A 29 3.66 -21.93 -30.23
CA ARG A 29 2.76 -20.86 -30.71
C ARG A 29 2.85 -20.66 -32.22
N SER A 30 4.03 -20.80 -32.82
CA SER A 30 4.21 -20.66 -34.27
C SER A 30 3.48 -21.73 -35.11
N ARG A 31 2.94 -22.78 -34.47
CA ARG A 31 2.10 -23.79 -35.14
C ARG A 31 0.68 -23.30 -35.44
N GLY A 32 0.28 -22.13 -34.92
CA GLY A 32 -1.02 -21.52 -35.17
C GLY A 32 -2.20 -22.27 -34.56
N LEU A 33 -1.99 -22.94 -33.42
CA LEU A 33 -3.02 -23.68 -32.69
C LEU A 33 -3.68 -22.84 -31.58
N ASP A 34 -3.14 -21.66 -31.30
CA ASP A 34 -3.58 -20.71 -30.26
C ASP A 34 -3.91 -19.34 -30.91
N PRO A 35 -4.56 -18.40 -30.18
CA PRO A 35 -4.99 -17.11 -30.74
C PRO A 35 -3.86 -16.27 -31.36
N GLU A 36 -2.65 -16.36 -30.79
CA GLU A 36 -1.47 -15.62 -31.23
C GLU A 36 -0.34 -16.55 -31.66
N LEU A 37 0.41 -16.14 -32.68
CA LEU A 37 1.56 -16.89 -33.25
C LEU A 37 2.84 -16.78 -32.41
N PHE A 38 2.81 -16.00 -31.34
CA PHE A 38 3.91 -15.77 -30.42
C PHE A 38 3.41 -15.86 -28.97
N PRO A 39 4.30 -16.08 -27.98
CA PRO A 39 3.91 -16.02 -26.58
C PRO A 39 3.36 -14.63 -26.23
N GLU A 40 2.11 -14.58 -25.78
CA GLU A 40 1.42 -13.32 -25.45
C GLU A 40 2.07 -12.54 -24.29
N PRO A 41 2.59 -13.17 -23.21
CA PRO A 41 3.35 -12.45 -22.20
C PRO A 41 4.68 -11.96 -22.77
N GLY A 42 4.89 -10.65 -22.75
CA GLY A 42 6.18 -10.03 -23.06
C GLY A 42 7.26 -10.41 -22.04
N VAL A 43 8.52 -10.29 -22.45
CA VAL A 43 9.67 -10.45 -21.55
C VAL A 43 10.10 -9.07 -21.09
N ALA A 44 10.31 -8.91 -19.79
CA ALA A 44 10.85 -7.71 -19.17
C ALA A 44 11.94 -8.11 -18.18
N TYR A 45 13.05 -7.38 -18.18
CA TYR A 45 14.21 -7.67 -17.32
C TYR A 45 14.27 -6.75 -16.10
N ASP A 46 13.66 -5.58 -16.21
CA ASP A 46 13.60 -4.59 -15.16
C ASP A 46 12.26 -3.83 -15.15
N MET A 47 12.11 -2.92 -14.17
CA MET A 47 10.94 -2.07 -14.05
C MET A 47 10.74 -1.17 -15.29
N ALA A 48 11.82 -0.77 -15.96
CA ALA A 48 11.75 0.09 -17.14
C ALA A 48 11.10 -0.64 -18.33
N ASP A 49 11.51 -1.90 -18.57
CA ASP A 49 10.89 -2.77 -19.57
C ASP A 49 9.42 -3.05 -19.24
N LEU A 50 9.09 -3.27 -17.96
CA LEU A 50 7.70 -3.48 -17.54
C LEU A 50 6.83 -2.25 -17.86
N VAL A 51 7.33 -1.05 -17.56
CA VAL A 51 6.61 0.21 -17.86
C VAL A 51 6.41 0.39 -19.35
N GLU A 52 7.48 0.25 -20.16
CA GLU A 52 7.40 0.42 -21.61
C GLU A 52 6.49 -0.64 -22.25
N GLY A 53 6.65 -1.91 -21.87
CA GLY A 53 5.85 -3.01 -22.40
C GLY A 53 4.36 -2.93 -22.01
N MET A 54 4.06 -2.34 -20.84
CA MET A 54 2.69 -2.26 -20.34
C MET A 54 1.91 -1.07 -20.89
N VAL A 55 2.53 0.12 -20.90
CA VAL A 55 1.84 1.37 -21.27
C VAL A 55 2.62 2.23 -22.24
N GLY A 56 3.89 1.94 -22.53
CA GLY A 56 4.75 2.81 -23.32
C GLY A 56 5.01 4.16 -22.64
N PRO A 57 5.36 5.21 -23.41
CA PRO A 57 5.59 5.20 -24.86
C PRO A 57 6.90 4.49 -25.22
N SER A 58 7.11 4.22 -26.51
CA SER A 58 8.35 3.59 -26.96
C SER A 58 9.57 4.48 -26.66
N GLY A 59 10.65 3.88 -26.17
CA GLY A 59 11.87 4.56 -25.74
C GLY A 59 11.83 5.08 -24.31
N VAL A 60 10.71 4.92 -23.59
CA VAL A 60 10.64 5.36 -22.19
C VAL A 60 11.51 4.51 -21.26
N ALA A 61 11.76 3.24 -21.57
CA ALA A 61 12.58 2.39 -20.71
C ALA A 61 14.02 2.90 -20.61
N GLU A 62 14.61 3.30 -21.75
CA GLU A 62 15.94 3.91 -21.78
C GLU A 62 15.97 5.17 -20.91
N ARG A 63 14.96 6.02 -21.04
CA ARG A 63 14.89 7.26 -20.27
C ARG A 63 14.71 7.03 -18.77
N ILE A 64 13.91 6.03 -18.39
CA ILE A 64 13.75 5.60 -16.99
C ILE A 64 15.10 5.15 -16.41
N ARG A 65 15.87 4.33 -17.15
CA ARG A 65 17.20 3.85 -16.71
C ARG A 65 18.20 4.98 -16.52
N GLU A 66 18.14 6.01 -17.37
CA GLU A 66 18.99 7.20 -17.24
C GLU A 66 18.68 8.00 -15.97
N LEU A 67 17.41 8.15 -15.62
CA LEU A 67 16.97 9.02 -14.52
C LEU A 67 16.91 8.32 -13.16
N ALA A 68 16.57 7.04 -13.12
CA ALA A 68 16.32 6.29 -11.88
C ALA A 68 17.47 6.34 -10.85
N PRO A 69 18.77 6.29 -11.22
CA PRO A 69 19.86 6.36 -10.24
C PRO A 69 19.94 7.69 -9.47
N GLY A 70 19.40 8.78 -10.04
CA GLY A 70 19.54 10.14 -9.51
C GLY A 70 18.33 10.64 -8.73
N MET A 71 17.23 9.88 -8.65
CA MET A 71 15.99 10.36 -8.02
C MET A 71 15.13 9.22 -7.46
N GLY A 72 14.33 9.54 -6.44
CA GLY A 72 13.33 8.62 -5.89
C GLY A 72 12.18 8.36 -6.87
N LYS A 73 11.44 7.27 -6.62
CA LYS A 73 10.33 6.79 -7.47
C LYS A 73 9.30 7.86 -7.80
N ASP A 74 8.86 8.63 -6.81
CA ASP A 74 7.82 9.65 -6.99
C ASP A 74 8.30 10.79 -7.91
N ARG A 75 9.57 11.19 -7.75
CA ARG A 75 10.20 12.22 -8.60
C ARG A 75 10.48 11.71 -10.01
N LEU A 76 10.84 10.44 -10.16
CA LEU A 76 10.99 9.77 -11.46
C LEU A 76 9.67 9.74 -12.22
N ALA A 77 8.58 9.31 -11.56
CA ALA A 77 7.26 9.26 -12.16
C ALA A 77 6.79 10.64 -12.63
N LEU A 78 6.96 11.67 -11.79
CA LEU A 78 6.66 13.05 -12.15
C LEU A 78 7.49 13.51 -13.34
N ARG A 79 8.82 13.31 -13.30
CA ARG A 79 9.71 13.79 -14.35
C ARG A 79 9.43 13.17 -15.71
N ILE A 80 9.19 11.86 -15.76
CA ILE A 80 8.80 11.17 -16.99
C ILE A 80 7.45 11.69 -17.50
N ALA A 81 6.47 11.94 -16.62
CA ALA A 81 5.21 12.54 -17.02
C ALA A 81 5.37 13.94 -17.63
N GLU A 82 6.26 14.78 -17.09
CA GLU A 82 6.58 16.10 -17.66
C GLU A 82 7.18 15.98 -19.07
N GLU A 83 8.11 15.05 -19.27
CA GLU A 83 8.77 14.81 -20.56
C GLU A 83 7.79 14.27 -21.61
N ILE A 84 6.85 13.40 -21.21
CA ILE A 84 5.75 12.93 -22.07
C ILE A 84 4.80 14.08 -22.42
N ALA A 85 4.35 14.84 -21.43
CA ALA A 85 3.40 15.93 -21.62
C ALA A 85 3.97 17.05 -22.51
N SER A 86 5.26 17.37 -22.36
CA SER A 86 5.96 18.35 -23.20
C SER A 86 6.29 17.85 -24.61
N GLY A 87 6.18 16.54 -24.88
CA GLY A 87 6.46 15.93 -26.17
C GLY A 87 7.93 15.57 -26.40
N ALA A 88 8.74 15.50 -25.34
CA ALA A 88 10.16 15.13 -25.43
C ALA A 88 10.38 13.66 -25.82
N LEU A 89 9.42 12.78 -25.51
CA LEU A 89 9.45 11.35 -25.84
C LEU A 89 8.68 11.01 -27.13
N GLY A 90 8.70 11.93 -28.09
CA GLY A 90 8.15 11.74 -29.42
C GLY A 90 6.69 12.19 -29.61
N PRO A 91 6.16 12.11 -30.85
CA PRO A 91 4.82 12.57 -31.17
C PRO A 91 3.78 11.55 -30.69
N LEU A 92 3.04 11.91 -29.65
CA LEU A 92 1.99 11.07 -29.04
C LEU A 92 0.57 11.56 -29.36
N GLY A 93 0.43 12.48 -30.32
CA GLY A 93 -0.84 13.07 -30.72
C GLY A 93 -1.19 14.36 -29.95
N GLY A 94 -2.49 14.60 -29.78
CA GLY A 94 -3.01 15.83 -29.18
C GLY A 94 -2.75 15.95 -27.67
N PRO A 95 -3.16 17.08 -27.04
CA PRO A 95 -3.05 17.27 -25.60
C PRO A 95 -3.66 16.14 -24.78
N GLU A 96 -4.81 15.62 -25.19
CA GLU A 96 -5.50 14.52 -24.52
C GLU A 96 -4.67 13.22 -24.52
N ALA A 97 -4.15 12.81 -25.68
CA ALA A 97 -3.34 11.60 -25.80
C ALA A 97 -2.01 11.71 -25.04
N ARG A 98 -1.38 12.89 -25.05
CA ARG A 98 -0.19 13.18 -24.22
C ARG A 98 -0.50 13.11 -22.72
N ALA A 99 -1.64 13.64 -22.29
CA ALA A 99 -2.05 13.59 -20.90
C ALA A 99 -2.32 12.15 -20.45
N GLU A 100 -3.05 11.38 -21.26
CA GLU A 100 -3.33 9.98 -20.98
C GLU A 100 -2.04 9.16 -20.86
N GLN A 101 -1.14 9.30 -21.83
CA GLN A 101 0.15 8.61 -21.83
C GLN A 101 0.98 8.98 -20.60
N ALA A 102 1.07 10.28 -20.27
CA ALA A 102 1.85 10.76 -19.13
C ALA A 102 1.34 10.17 -17.80
N ILE A 103 0.01 10.18 -17.59
CA ILE A 103 -0.60 9.69 -16.35
C ILE A 103 -0.48 8.16 -16.25
N ARG A 104 -0.68 7.42 -17.35
CA ARG A 104 -0.51 5.96 -17.37
C ARG A 104 0.93 5.54 -17.09
N THR A 105 1.90 6.16 -17.76
CA THR A 105 3.33 5.87 -17.54
C THR A 105 3.76 6.23 -16.13
N ALA A 106 3.32 7.37 -15.59
CA ALA A 106 3.58 7.73 -14.20
C ALA A 106 3.02 6.70 -13.22
N LEU A 107 1.76 6.28 -13.40
CA LEU A 107 1.15 5.26 -12.54
C LEU A 107 1.91 3.92 -12.65
N ALA A 108 2.39 3.56 -13.84
CA ALA A 108 3.20 2.36 -14.04
C ALA A 108 4.52 2.44 -13.27
N ILE A 109 5.20 3.59 -13.28
CA ILE A 109 6.44 3.80 -12.51
C ILE A 109 6.15 3.74 -11.00
N LEU A 110 5.11 4.43 -10.52
CA LEU A 110 4.72 4.44 -9.10
C LEU A 110 4.41 3.03 -8.60
N THR A 111 3.74 2.23 -9.42
CA THR A 111 3.38 0.83 -9.11
C THR A 111 4.43 -0.18 -9.56
N GLU A 112 5.63 0.27 -9.94
CA GLU A 112 6.78 -0.56 -10.36
C GLU A 112 6.48 -1.55 -11.50
N GLY A 113 5.44 -1.26 -12.30
CA GLY A 113 5.01 -2.12 -13.40
C GLY A 113 4.43 -3.47 -12.97
N VAL A 114 4.08 -3.65 -11.69
CA VAL A 114 3.60 -4.95 -11.17
C VAL A 114 2.08 -5.05 -11.02
N THR A 115 1.34 -3.97 -11.32
CA THR A 115 -0.12 -3.92 -11.16
C THR A 115 -0.81 -3.68 -12.50
N ALA A 116 -2.08 -4.10 -12.62
CA ALA A 116 -2.89 -3.84 -13.81
C ALA A 116 -3.48 -2.41 -13.84
N ALA A 117 -3.28 -1.62 -12.79
CA ALA A 117 -3.88 -0.29 -12.65
C ALA A 117 -3.51 0.70 -13.77
N PRO A 118 -2.27 0.77 -14.28
CA PRO A 118 -1.92 1.63 -15.40
C PRO A 118 -2.69 1.32 -16.69
N VAL A 119 -3.06 0.06 -16.91
CA VAL A 119 -3.76 -0.39 -18.13
C VAL A 119 -5.28 -0.34 -17.93
N GLN A 120 -5.76 -0.97 -16.86
CA GLN A 120 -7.19 -1.22 -16.63
C GLN A 120 -7.83 -0.30 -15.60
N GLY A 121 -7.02 0.37 -14.76
CA GLY A 121 -7.52 1.26 -13.72
C GLY A 121 -7.85 2.67 -14.23
N ILE A 122 -7.16 3.12 -15.29
CA ILE A 122 -7.51 4.33 -16.04
C ILE A 122 -8.20 3.89 -17.33
N SER A 123 -9.48 4.21 -17.47
CA SER A 123 -10.25 3.93 -18.69
C SER A 123 -9.86 4.86 -19.82
N CYS A 124 -9.79 6.17 -19.54
CA CYS A 124 -9.32 7.20 -20.47
C CYS A 124 -9.05 8.50 -19.73
N VAL A 125 -8.39 9.44 -20.41
CA VAL A 125 -8.27 10.84 -19.98
C VAL A 125 -8.93 11.72 -21.02
N ARG A 126 -9.66 12.76 -20.59
CA ARG A 126 -10.37 13.70 -21.48
C ARG A 126 -10.00 15.14 -21.17
N VAL A 127 -9.92 15.96 -22.23
CA VAL A 127 -9.93 17.42 -22.10
C VAL A 127 -11.36 17.90 -22.29
N ARG A 128 -11.93 18.56 -21.28
CA ARG A 128 -13.32 19.01 -21.29
C ARG A 128 -13.40 20.52 -21.33
N GLU A 129 -14.36 21.03 -22.09
CA GLU A 129 -14.65 22.45 -22.13
C GLU A 129 -15.62 22.85 -21.01
N ASP A 130 -15.27 23.94 -20.32
CA ASP A 130 -16.09 24.61 -19.33
C ASP A 130 -17.04 25.60 -20.00
N ARG A 131 -18.08 26.03 -19.27
CA ARG A 131 -19.08 26.99 -19.79
C ARG A 131 -18.48 28.36 -20.12
N ASP A 132 -17.37 28.70 -19.51
CA ASP A 132 -16.63 29.95 -19.73
C ASP A 132 -15.63 29.85 -20.89
N GLY A 133 -15.60 28.71 -21.61
CA GLY A 133 -14.69 28.45 -22.72
C GLY A 133 -13.27 28.04 -22.27
N SER A 134 -13.01 27.94 -20.97
CA SER A 134 -11.79 27.30 -20.48
C SER A 134 -11.86 25.79 -20.66
N SER A 135 -10.75 25.09 -20.47
CA SER A 135 -10.74 23.62 -20.54
C SER A 135 -9.97 23.04 -19.37
N HIS A 136 -10.45 21.94 -18.81
CA HIS A 136 -9.79 21.22 -17.73
C HIS A 136 -9.60 19.74 -18.10
N LEU A 137 -8.78 19.06 -17.29
CA LEU A 137 -8.49 17.65 -17.47
C LEU A 137 -9.43 16.80 -16.60
N ALA A 138 -9.93 15.70 -17.18
CA ALA A 138 -10.74 14.70 -16.50
C ALA A 138 -10.14 13.30 -16.65
N ILE A 139 -10.05 12.56 -15.55
CA ILE A 139 -9.54 11.18 -15.54
C ILE A 139 -10.70 10.24 -15.25
N TYR A 140 -10.93 9.28 -16.15
CA TYR A 140 -11.97 8.27 -15.97
C TYR A 140 -11.35 7.01 -15.38
N TYR A 141 -11.57 6.78 -14.09
CA TYR A 141 -11.11 5.59 -13.40
C TYR A 141 -12.11 4.43 -13.52
N ALA A 142 -11.59 3.21 -13.46
CA ALA A 142 -12.34 1.96 -13.40
C ALA A 142 -11.97 1.14 -12.14
N GLY A 143 -12.77 0.14 -11.80
CA GLY A 143 -12.59 -0.69 -10.59
C GLY A 143 -11.18 -1.26 -10.36
N PRO A 144 -10.45 -1.72 -11.41
CA PRO A 144 -9.09 -2.23 -11.27
C PRO A 144 -8.08 -1.24 -10.69
N ILE A 145 -8.39 0.08 -10.65
CA ILE A 145 -7.53 1.08 -9.99
C ILE A 145 -7.23 0.73 -8.52
N ARG A 146 -8.09 -0.08 -7.88
CA ARG A 146 -7.88 -0.62 -6.53
C ARG A 146 -6.50 -1.26 -6.34
N SER A 147 -5.93 -1.90 -7.36
CA SER A 147 -4.65 -2.61 -7.26
C SER A 147 -3.43 -1.70 -7.12
N ALA A 148 -3.52 -0.41 -7.49
CA ALA A 148 -2.43 0.54 -7.29
C ALA A 148 -2.19 0.88 -5.82
N GLY A 149 -3.20 0.70 -4.96
CA GLY A 149 -3.17 1.18 -3.57
C GLY A 149 -3.43 2.69 -3.46
N GLY A 150 -3.92 3.12 -2.29
CA GLY A 150 -4.44 4.49 -2.11
C GLY A 150 -3.43 5.61 -2.37
N THR A 151 -2.16 5.42 -2.03
CA THR A 151 -1.15 6.50 -2.22
C THR A 151 -0.94 6.75 -3.71
N ASP A 152 -0.71 5.68 -4.48
CA ASP A 152 -0.40 5.79 -5.90
C ASP A 152 -1.64 6.24 -6.69
N GLN A 153 -2.84 5.82 -6.26
CA GLN A 153 -4.12 6.38 -6.74
C GLN A 153 -4.17 7.90 -6.60
N ALA A 154 -3.89 8.42 -5.41
CA ALA A 154 -3.91 9.86 -5.16
C ALA A 154 -2.84 10.60 -5.97
N LEU A 155 -1.64 10.02 -6.08
CA LEU A 155 -0.54 10.60 -6.84
C LEU A 155 -0.86 10.71 -8.33
N THR A 156 -1.74 9.87 -8.90
CA THR A 156 -2.20 10.09 -10.29
C THR A 156 -2.90 11.44 -10.47
N VAL A 157 -3.69 11.88 -9.49
CA VAL A 157 -4.40 13.17 -9.53
C VAL A 157 -3.42 14.32 -9.35
N VAL A 158 -2.42 14.16 -8.48
CA VAL A 158 -1.33 15.13 -8.27
C VAL A 158 -0.51 15.31 -9.54
N ILE A 159 -0.08 14.22 -10.17
CA ILE A 159 0.70 14.26 -11.41
C ILE A 159 -0.15 14.85 -12.54
N ALA A 160 -1.44 14.51 -12.61
CA ALA A 160 -2.35 15.11 -13.58
C ALA A 160 -2.49 16.63 -13.41
N ASP A 161 -2.40 17.17 -12.20
CA ASP A 161 -2.38 18.63 -11.97
C ASP A 161 -1.12 19.28 -12.54
N VAL A 162 0.01 18.58 -12.56
CA VAL A 162 1.23 19.09 -13.21
C VAL A 162 1.10 18.98 -14.74
N VAL A 163 0.65 17.82 -15.23
CA VAL A 163 0.44 17.57 -16.67
C VAL A 163 -0.54 18.58 -17.28
N ARG A 164 -1.67 18.86 -16.62
CA ARG A 164 -2.66 19.82 -17.11
C ARG A 164 -2.09 21.24 -17.18
N LYS A 165 -1.26 21.67 -16.22
CA LYS A 165 -0.54 22.96 -16.27
C LYS A 165 0.41 23.03 -17.45
N LEU A 166 1.20 21.98 -17.71
CA LEU A 166 2.13 21.90 -18.85
C LEU A 166 1.42 21.95 -20.21
N LEU A 167 0.21 21.40 -20.28
CA LEU A 167 -0.62 21.42 -21.48
C LEU A 167 -1.43 22.71 -21.63
N GLY A 168 -1.29 23.68 -20.71
CA GLY A 168 -2.02 24.94 -20.74
C GLY A 168 -3.51 24.84 -20.38
N LEU A 169 -3.91 23.77 -19.67
CA LEU A 169 -5.28 23.54 -19.25
C LEU A 169 -5.58 24.22 -17.90
N GLY A 170 -6.79 24.75 -17.80
CA GLY A 170 -7.35 25.36 -16.60
C GLY A 170 -7.56 24.38 -15.45
N ARG A 171 -7.94 24.93 -14.30
CA ARG A 171 -8.26 24.15 -13.10
C ARG A 171 -9.70 23.64 -13.21
N TYR A 172 -9.94 22.38 -12.84
CA TYR A 172 -11.29 21.90 -12.62
C TYR A 172 -11.96 22.67 -11.48
N VAL A 173 -13.19 23.14 -11.72
CA VAL A 173 -14.03 23.79 -10.71
C VAL A 173 -15.29 22.97 -10.54
N ALA A 174 -15.35 22.22 -9.43
CA ALA A 174 -16.51 21.40 -9.10
C ALA A 174 -17.73 22.26 -8.72
N THR A 175 -18.91 21.76 -9.08
CA THR A 175 -20.19 22.25 -8.57
C THR A 175 -20.57 21.55 -7.27
N GLU A 176 -21.41 22.18 -6.45
CA GLU A 176 -21.93 21.53 -5.24
C GLU A 176 -22.70 20.24 -5.58
N ALA A 177 -23.42 20.21 -6.70
CA ALA A 177 -24.14 19.03 -7.16
C ALA A 177 -23.20 17.83 -7.42
N GLU A 178 -22.04 18.07 -8.04
CA GLU A 178 -21.02 17.02 -8.24
C GLU A 178 -20.42 16.55 -6.91
N ALA A 179 -20.14 17.47 -5.99
CA ALA A 179 -19.64 17.12 -4.66
C ALA A 179 -20.65 16.28 -3.86
N ARG A 180 -21.94 16.64 -3.91
CA ARG A 180 -23.01 15.88 -3.26
C ARG A 180 -23.30 14.56 -3.96
N ARG A 181 -23.11 14.48 -5.28
CA ARG A 181 -23.14 13.23 -6.04
C ARG A 181 -22.09 12.25 -5.54
N PHE A 182 -20.87 12.71 -5.24
CA PHE A 182 -19.84 11.85 -4.63
C PHE A 182 -20.25 11.33 -3.24
N VAL A 183 -20.88 12.18 -2.41
CA VAL A 183 -21.41 11.74 -1.11
C VAL A 183 -22.44 10.63 -1.29
N GLU A 184 -23.43 10.83 -2.17
CA GLU A 184 -24.45 9.82 -2.45
C GLU A 184 -23.83 8.51 -2.95
N GLU A 185 -22.92 8.58 -3.93
CA GLU A 185 -22.25 7.40 -4.48
C GLU A 185 -21.42 6.66 -3.43
N ILE A 186 -20.67 7.35 -2.57
CA ILE A 186 -19.87 6.73 -1.50
C ILE A 186 -20.78 5.98 -0.52
N ARG A 187 -21.88 6.60 -0.07
CA ARG A 187 -22.81 5.98 0.89
C ARG A 187 -23.52 4.77 0.29
N LEU A 188 -23.93 4.84 -0.97
CA LEU A 188 -24.52 3.71 -1.69
C LEU A 188 -23.50 2.58 -1.90
N TYR A 189 -22.25 2.92 -2.24
CA TYR A 189 -21.17 1.94 -2.40
C TYR A 189 -20.88 1.18 -1.09
N GLU A 190 -20.80 1.90 0.04
CA GLU A 190 -20.60 1.29 1.37
C GLU A 190 -21.74 0.34 1.76
N LYS A 191 -22.97 0.68 1.36
CA LYS A 191 -24.17 -0.08 1.68
C LYS A 191 -24.36 -1.31 0.80
N GLU A 192 -24.16 -1.18 -0.51
CA GLU A 192 -24.57 -2.19 -1.50
C GLU A 192 -23.41 -2.99 -2.10
N VAL A 193 -22.17 -2.47 -2.02
CA VAL A 193 -21.04 -3.01 -2.79
C VAL A 193 -19.93 -3.50 -1.87
N ALA A 194 -19.24 -2.57 -1.22
CA ALA A 194 -18.09 -2.90 -0.38
C ALA A 194 -17.75 -1.73 0.55
N ARG A 195 -17.13 -2.06 1.69
CA ARG A 195 -16.57 -1.05 2.59
C ARG A 195 -15.30 -0.43 2.00
N PHE A 196 -15.13 0.86 2.21
CA PHE A 196 -13.87 1.57 2.00
C PHE A 196 -12.87 1.27 3.12
N GLN A 197 -11.58 1.55 2.89
CA GLN A 197 -10.56 1.44 3.93
C GLN A 197 -10.71 2.52 5.01
N TYR A 198 -11.37 3.63 4.66
CA TYR A 198 -11.61 4.77 5.53
C TYR A 198 -13.08 5.15 5.50
N SER A 199 -13.69 5.21 6.68
CA SER A 199 -14.99 5.86 6.87
C SER A 199 -14.77 7.36 6.97
N VAL A 200 -15.15 8.09 5.93
CA VAL A 200 -14.91 9.53 5.79
C VAL A 200 -16.22 10.31 5.99
N PRO A 201 -16.27 11.41 6.76
CA PRO A 201 -17.47 12.24 6.89
C PRO A 201 -17.89 12.95 5.60
N ASP A 202 -19.19 13.18 5.41
CA ASP A 202 -19.76 13.86 4.23
C ASP A 202 -19.11 15.23 3.96
N ALA A 203 -18.90 16.04 5.00
CA ALA A 203 -18.28 17.35 4.88
C ALA A 203 -16.85 17.27 4.33
N THR A 204 -16.10 16.23 4.71
CA THR A 204 -14.73 15.97 4.25
C THR A 204 -14.73 15.56 2.77
N ILE A 205 -15.71 14.75 2.34
CA ILE A 205 -15.90 14.37 0.93
C ILE A 205 -16.18 15.62 0.09
N VAL A 206 -17.15 16.44 0.50
CA VAL A 206 -17.50 17.68 -0.20
C VAL A 206 -16.29 18.60 -0.30
N LYS A 207 -15.59 18.84 0.81
CA LYS A 207 -14.40 19.68 0.84
C LYS A 207 -13.31 19.17 -0.10
N ALA A 208 -13.07 17.86 -0.16
CA ALA A 208 -12.10 17.29 -1.06
C ALA A 208 -12.46 17.55 -2.53
N VAL A 209 -13.69 17.21 -2.93
CA VAL A 209 -14.16 17.40 -4.32
C VAL A 209 -14.09 18.87 -4.74
N MET A 210 -14.47 19.79 -3.87
CA MET A 210 -14.45 21.23 -4.16
C MET A 210 -13.03 21.81 -4.32
N ASN A 211 -11.99 21.12 -3.85
CA ASN A 211 -10.61 21.57 -3.96
C ASN A 211 -9.80 20.86 -5.06
N LEU A 212 -10.32 19.79 -5.66
CA LEU A 212 -9.60 19.04 -6.69
C LEU A 212 -9.26 19.93 -7.90
N PRO A 213 -8.00 19.95 -8.36
CA PRO A 213 -7.61 20.74 -9.53
C PRO A 213 -7.86 20.02 -10.87
N VAL A 214 -8.15 18.72 -10.82
CA VAL A 214 -8.42 17.82 -11.95
C VAL A 214 -9.73 17.08 -11.65
N GLU A 215 -10.57 16.87 -12.67
CA GLU A 215 -11.82 16.15 -12.48
C GLU A 215 -11.53 14.65 -12.29
N VAL A 216 -11.83 14.14 -11.09
CA VAL A 216 -11.87 12.70 -10.82
C VAL A 216 -13.23 12.19 -11.27
N ASN A 217 -13.26 11.36 -12.31
CA ASN A 217 -14.47 10.77 -12.87
C ASN A 217 -14.24 9.25 -13.09
N GLY A 218 -15.21 8.56 -13.67
CA GLY A 218 -15.09 7.12 -13.87
C GLY A 218 -16.21 6.52 -14.68
N VAL A 219 -15.93 5.33 -15.20
CA VAL A 219 -16.93 4.49 -15.87
C VAL A 219 -17.84 3.83 -14.82
N PRO A 220 -19.10 3.50 -15.17
CA PRO A 220 -19.97 2.77 -14.25
C PRO A 220 -19.37 1.39 -13.96
N THR A 221 -19.15 1.09 -12.68
CA THR A 221 -18.58 -0.22 -12.26
C THR A 221 -19.63 -1.14 -11.70
N GLU A 222 -20.69 -0.60 -11.10
CA GLU A 222 -21.73 -1.37 -10.42
C GLU A 222 -23.11 -1.10 -11.04
N PRO A 223 -24.03 -2.07 -11.05
CA PRO A 223 -25.39 -1.89 -11.56
C PRO A 223 -26.31 -1.13 -10.59
N VAL A 224 -25.76 -0.38 -9.63
CA VAL A 224 -26.50 0.39 -8.62
C VAL A 224 -26.67 1.82 -9.10
N GLU A 225 -27.91 2.33 -9.10
CA GLU A 225 -28.23 3.70 -9.52
C GLU A 225 -28.30 4.69 -8.35
N VAL A 226 -27.94 5.94 -8.64
CA VAL A 226 -28.19 7.08 -7.74
C VAL A 226 -29.64 7.58 -7.87
N SER A 227 -30.13 8.17 -6.79
CA SER A 227 -31.49 8.66 -6.65
C SER A 227 -31.61 10.17 -6.83
N PHE A 228 -30.75 10.95 -6.19
CA PHE A 228 -30.92 12.41 -6.10
C PHE A 228 -30.17 13.16 -7.20
N PHE A 229 -28.87 12.91 -7.34
CA PHE A 229 -28.02 13.72 -8.23
C PHE A 229 -27.87 13.08 -9.61
N ARG A 230 -28.99 12.89 -10.32
CA ARG A 230 -29.03 12.27 -11.66
C ARG A 230 -28.73 13.27 -12.77
N ASP A 231 -28.25 12.74 -13.91
CA ASP A 231 -28.09 13.46 -15.18
C ASP A 231 -27.27 14.76 -15.07
N LEU A 232 -26.21 14.72 -14.25
CA LEU A 232 -25.29 15.85 -14.13
C LEU A 232 -24.52 16.05 -15.44
N PRO A 233 -24.29 17.30 -15.90
CA PRO A 233 -23.68 17.56 -17.21
C PRO A 233 -22.33 16.89 -17.45
N ARG A 234 -21.57 16.66 -16.37
CA ARG A 234 -20.23 16.07 -16.40
C ARG A 234 -20.17 14.60 -16.02
N VAL A 235 -21.31 13.99 -15.70
CA VAL A 235 -21.39 12.60 -15.26
C VAL A 235 -22.29 11.84 -16.23
N GLU A 236 -21.67 11.06 -17.11
CA GLU A 236 -22.32 10.38 -18.25
C GLU A 236 -23.14 9.15 -17.81
N THR A 237 -23.21 8.87 -16.51
CA THR A 237 -23.92 7.72 -15.95
C THR A 237 -24.64 8.07 -14.66
N ASN A 238 -25.78 7.41 -14.43
CA ASN A 238 -26.48 7.44 -13.14
C ASN A 238 -26.11 6.26 -12.23
N ARG A 239 -25.10 5.47 -12.60
CA ARG A 239 -24.60 4.34 -11.80
C ARG A 239 -23.37 4.72 -10.97
N LEU A 240 -23.03 3.87 -10.01
CA LEU A 240 -21.84 4.06 -9.18
C LEU A 240 -20.54 3.94 -9.99
N ARG A 241 -19.65 4.92 -9.81
CA ARG A 241 -18.34 5.00 -10.46
C ARG A 241 -17.24 4.55 -9.50
N GLY A 242 -17.23 3.27 -9.13
CA GLY A 242 -16.41 2.74 -8.03
C GLY A 242 -14.91 3.08 -8.11
N GLY A 243 -14.33 3.15 -9.32
CA GLY A 243 -12.96 3.59 -9.51
C GLY A 243 -12.71 5.03 -9.02
N ALA A 244 -13.59 5.96 -9.39
CA ALA A 244 -13.54 7.36 -8.95
C ALA A 244 -13.70 7.48 -7.42
N LEU A 245 -14.61 6.70 -6.85
CA LEU A 245 -14.87 6.69 -5.41
C LEU A 245 -13.66 6.19 -4.62
N LEU A 246 -12.96 5.17 -5.11
CA LEU A 246 -11.73 4.65 -4.50
C LEU A 246 -10.61 5.69 -4.50
N VAL A 247 -10.36 6.33 -5.65
CA VAL A 247 -9.33 7.36 -5.78
C VAL A 247 -9.62 8.54 -4.85
N LEU A 248 -10.87 8.96 -4.71
CA LEU A 248 -11.25 10.03 -3.80
C LEU A 248 -11.15 9.61 -2.33
N ASN A 249 -11.85 8.54 -1.94
CA ASN A 249 -12.04 8.18 -0.53
C ASN A 249 -10.81 7.49 0.07
N ASP A 250 -10.33 6.41 -0.56
CA ASP A 250 -9.19 5.63 -0.06
C ASP A 250 -7.84 6.22 -0.48
N GLY A 251 -7.83 6.98 -1.58
CA GLY A 251 -6.67 7.73 -2.06
C GLY A 251 -6.56 9.11 -1.43
N ILE A 252 -7.14 10.12 -2.07
CA ILE A 252 -6.93 11.55 -1.72
C ILE A 252 -7.22 11.82 -0.24
N ILE A 253 -8.38 11.37 0.27
CA ILE A 253 -8.76 11.62 1.66
C ILE A 253 -8.05 10.66 2.60
N GLY A 254 -8.15 9.35 2.36
CA GLY A 254 -7.58 8.30 3.21
C GLY A 254 -6.05 8.27 3.28
N ARG A 255 -5.34 8.94 2.35
CA ARG A 255 -3.89 9.08 2.33
C ARG A 255 -3.41 10.53 2.38
N ALA A 256 -4.28 11.48 2.70
CA ALA A 256 -3.97 12.92 2.70
C ALA A 256 -2.62 13.27 3.35
N LYS A 257 -2.31 12.75 4.54
CA LYS A 257 -1.03 13.00 5.24
C LYS A 257 0.19 12.50 4.43
N LYS A 258 0.09 11.32 3.82
CA LYS A 258 1.20 10.72 3.05
C LYS A 258 1.36 11.42 1.71
N VAL A 259 0.25 11.76 1.05
CA VAL A 259 0.25 12.49 -0.23
C VAL A 259 0.82 13.90 -0.04
N LEU A 260 0.43 14.60 1.03
CA LEU A 260 0.96 15.93 1.36
C LEU A 260 2.49 15.91 1.50
N LYS A 261 3.04 14.90 2.21
CA LYS A 261 4.49 14.74 2.34
C LYS A 261 5.17 14.59 0.97
N VAL A 262 4.61 13.78 0.07
CA VAL A 262 5.17 13.60 -1.28
C VAL A 262 5.07 14.88 -2.10
N VAL A 263 3.95 15.60 -2.02
CA VAL A 263 3.77 16.92 -2.66
C VAL A 263 4.82 17.91 -2.19
N GLU A 264 5.07 18.00 -0.87
CA GLU A 264 6.09 18.87 -0.27
C GLU A 264 7.51 18.49 -0.72
N GLU A 265 7.83 17.18 -0.73
CA GLU A 265 9.13 16.67 -1.20
C GLU A 265 9.37 16.96 -2.69
N LEU A 266 8.31 16.97 -3.50
CA LEU A 266 8.36 17.30 -4.92
C LEU A 266 8.29 18.82 -5.18
N GLY A 267 8.03 19.64 -4.16
CA GLY A 267 7.91 21.09 -4.28
C GLY A 267 6.68 21.55 -5.07
N LEU A 268 5.57 20.81 -4.98
CA LEU A 268 4.33 21.10 -5.71
C LEU A 268 3.41 22.02 -4.92
N GLU A 269 2.99 23.13 -5.53
CA GLU A 269 2.08 24.11 -4.90
C GLU A 269 0.60 23.78 -5.13
N GLY A 270 -0.27 24.29 -4.24
CA GLY A 270 -1.73 24.23 -4.39
C GLY A 270 -2.42 23.04 -3.71
N TRP A 271 -1.71 22.31 -2.86
CA TRP A 271 -2.17 21.09 -2.19
C TRP A 271 -2.21 21.20 -0.66
N ASP A 272 -2.01 22.40 -0.09
CA ASP A 272 -1.97 22.64 1.37
C ASP A 272 -3.25 22.21 2.10
N TRP A 273 -4.40 22.23 1.38
CA TRP A 273 -5.70 21.79 1.89
C TRP A 273 -5.74 20.31 2.29
N LEU A 274 -4.80 19.48 1.81
CA LEU A 274 -4.66 18.09 2.27
C LEU A 274 -4.29 18.02 3.76
N GLY A 275 -3.58 19.01 4.30
CA GLY A 275 -3.23 19.09 5.71
C GLY A 275 -4.47 19.19 6.61
N GLU A 276 -5.48 19.94 6.15
CA GLU A 276 -6.75 20.08 6.84
C GLU A 276 -7.52 18.75 6.88
N LEU A 277 -7.47 17.96 5.79
CA LEU A 277 -8.09 16.63 5.76
C LEU A 277 -7.39 15.65 6.71
N ALA A 278 -6.05 15.67 6.75
CA ALA A 278 -5.25 14.79 7.59
C ALA A 278 -5.58 14.95 9.08
N SER A 279 -5.80 16.19 9.54
CA SER A 279 -6.11 16.51 10.95
C SER A 279 -7.44 15.91 11.45
N SER A 280 -8.41 15.72 10.54
CA SER A 280 -9.76 15.25 10.86
C SER A 280 -9.90 13.72 11.00
N SER A 281 -8.84 12.96 10.71
CA SER A 281 -8.86 11.49 10.62
C SER A 281 -8.35 10.74 11.87
N SER A 282 -8.07 11.46 12.96
CA SER A 282 -7.26 11.04 14.11
C SER A 282 -7.95 10.16 15.17
N SER A 283 -8.86 9.27 14.79
CA SER A 283 -9.43 8.24 15.69
C SER A 283 -9.40 6.84 15.05
N GLU A 284 -8.20 6.28 14.95
CA GLU A 284 -7.98 4.91 14.42
C GLU A 284 -8.12 3.81 15.49
N GLY A 285 -7.89 4.10 16.78
CA GLY A 285 -7.80 3.09 17.85
C GLY A 285 -9.13 2.42 18.24
N GLU A 286 -10.24 3.17 18.25
CA GLU A 286 -11.55 2.64 18.67
C GLU A 286 -12.23 1.77 17.60
N LYS A 287 -11.85 1.92 16.31
CA LYS A 287 -12.53 1.26 15.18
C LYS A 287 -12.16 -0.20 14.97
N ILE A 288 -11.12 -0.72 15.62
CA ILE A 288 -10.70 -2.12 15.41
C ILE A 288 -11.74 -3.10 15.97
N LEU A 289 -12.40 -2.73 17.09
CA LEU A 289 -13.39 -3.57 17.75
C LEU A 289 -14.74 -3.61 17.02
N ASP A 290 -15.11 -2.53 16.33
CA ASP A 290 -16.35 -2.43 15.54
C ASP A 290 -16.35 -3.34 14.29
N GLU A 291 -15.18 -3.85 13.89
CA GLU A 291 -14.99 -4.71 12.73
C GLU A 291 -14.83 -6.20 13.07
N VAL A 292 -15.02 -6.60 14.34
CA VAL A 292 -14.87 -8.01 14.74
C VAL A 292 -16.03 -8.83 14.17
N ILE A 293 -15.72 -9.64 13.16
CA ILE A 293 -16.66 -10.59 12.55
C ILE A 293 -16.67 -11.89 13.37
N ALA A 294 -17.83 -12.56 13.43
CA ALA A 294 -17.96 -13.89 14.00
C ALA A 294 -16.88 -14.86 13.47
N GLY A 295 -16.21 -15.57 14.38
CA GLY A 295 -15.13 -16.50 14.06
C GLY A 295 -13.72 -15.89 14.05
N ARG A 296 -13.57 -14.56 14.17
CA ARG A 296 -12.26 -13.92 14.37
C ARG A 296 -12.05 -13.60 15.86
N PRO A 297 -11.14 -14.29 16.56
CA PRO A 297 -10.89 -14.01 17.96
C PRO A 297 -10.17 -12.68 18.15
N VAL A 298 -10.54 -11.97 19.22
CA VAL A 298 -9.77 -10.83 19.72
C VAL A 298 -8.77 -11.36 20.75
N PHE A 299 -7.48 -11.22 20.45
CA PHE A 299 -6.43 -11.74 21.33
C PHE A 299 -6.15 -10.82 22.52
N SER A 300 -6.20 -9.50 22.31
CA SER A 300 -6.05 -8.50 23.38
C SER A 300 -6.83 -7.24 23.02
N LEU A 301 -7.28 -6.52 24.05
CA LEU A 301 -7.81 -5.16 23.89
C LEU A 301 -6.65 -4.15 23.80
N PRO A 302 -6.86 -2.99 23.16
CA PRO A 302 -5.90 -1.88 23.14
C PRO A 302 -5.42 -1.50 24.55
N ASP A 303 -4.11 -1.25 24.69
CA ASP A 303 -3.46 -0.76 25.90
C ASP A 303 -3.82 -1.52 27.21
N ARG A 304 -4.05 -2.83 27.10
CA ARG A 304 -4.35 -3.69 28.27
C ARG A 304 -3.15 -4.54 28.69
N PRO A 305 -2.74 -4.47 29.97
CA PRO A 305 -1.79 -5.41 30.54
C PRO A 305 -2.24 -6.87 30.37
N GLY A 306 -1.30 -7.75 30.01
CA GLY A 306 -1.57 -9.16 29.69
C GLY A 306 -1.72 -9.47 28.20
N GLY A 307 -1.86 -8.45 27.36
CA GLY A 307 -1.77 -8.59 25.90
C GLY A 307 -0.36 -8.92 25.41
N PHE A 308 -0.12 -8.68 24.12
CA PHE A 308 1.21 -8.80 23.54
C PHE A 308 2.15 -7.72 24.07
N ARG A 309 3.32 -8.12 24.57
CA ARG A 309 4.38 -7.18 24.93
C ARG A 309 5.19 -6.83 23.68
N LEU A 310 5.34 -5.53 23.39
CA LEU A 310 6.14 -5.08 22.26
C LEU A 310 7.62 -5.37 22.51
N ARG A 311 8.26 -6.08 21.56
CA ARG A 311 9.71 -6.24 21.48
C ARG A 311 10.17 -5.81 20.09
N TYR A 312 11.12 -4.87 20.04
CA TYR A 312 11.71 -4.46 18.78
C TYR A 312 12.75 -5.47 18.31
N GLY A 313 12.68 -5.86 17.04
CA GLY A 313 13.74 -6.67 16.45
C GLY A 313 13.32 -7.36 15.15
N ARG A 314 14.25 -8.13 14.59
CA ARG A 314 14.04 -8.89 13.36
C ARG A 314 14.72 -10.24 13.46
N SER A 315 13.91 -11.30 13.50
CA SER A 315 14.32 -12.69 13.28
C SER A 315 14.43 -13.01 11.77
N ARG A 316 15.08 -14.13 11.45
CA ARG A 316 15.31 -14.66 10.09
C ARG A 316 14.06 -14.75 9.21
N ASN A 317 12.89 -14.95 9.82
CA ASN A 317 11.59 -15.14 9.16
C ASN A 317 10.64 -13.96 9.36
N THR A 318 11.11 -12.83 9.91
CA THR A 318 10.29 -11.62 10.19
C THR A 318 10.76 -10.39 9.38
N GLY A 319 9.96 -9.32 9.40
CA GLY A 319 10.14 -8.10 8.61
C GLY A 319 9.15 -8.02 7.43
N LEU A 320 9.16 -6.92 6.66
CA LEU A 320 8.19 -6.67 5.56
C LEU A 320 6.71 -6.78 6.02
N ALA A 321 6.42 -6.50 7.30
CA ALA A 321 5.14 -6.75 8.01
C ALA A 321 4.89 -8.17 8.57
N ALA A 322 5.86 -9.09 8.56
CA ALA A 322 5.80 -10.31 9.36
C ALA A 322 6.21 -10.04 10.82
N VAL A 323 5.37 -10.44 11.77
CA VAL A 323 5.57 -10.26 13.22
C VAL A 323 5.85 -11.60 13.90
N GLY A 324 6.78 -11.59 14.84
CA GLY A 324 7.18 -12.80 15.56
C GLY A 324 6.31 -13.04 16.78
N VAL A 325 5.88 -14.27 16.99
CA VAL A 325 5.17 -14.72 18.20
C VAL A 325 5.76 -16.03 18.70
N HIS A 326 5.73 -16.24 20.01
CA HIS A 326 6.24 -17.47 20.61
C HIS A 326 5.38 -18.69 20.19
N PRO A 327 5.97 -19.80 19.71
CA PRO A 327 5.20 -20.92 19.17
C PRO A 327 4.36 -21.66 20.21
N ALA A 328 4.73 -21.61 21.50
CA ALA A 328 3.89 -22.14 22.58
C ALA A 328 2.51 -21.44 22.62
N LEU A 329 2.45 -20.14 22.33
CA LEU A 329 1.21 -19.39 22.32
C LEU A 329 0.25 -19.89 21.23
N MET A 330 0.76 -20.24 20.04
CA MET A 330 -0.06 -20.79 18.96
C MET A 330 -0.82 -22.06 19.39
N VAL A 331 -0.17 -22.92 20.20
CA VAL A 331 -0.80 -24.12 20.76
C VAL A 331 -1.84 -23.76 21.82
N LEU A 332 -1.49 -22.87 22.76
CA LEU A 332 -2.38 -22.45 23.84
C LEU A 332 -3.65 -21.75 23.32
N LEU A 333 -3.53 -21.03 22.21
CA LEU A 333 -4.63 -20.39 21.49
C LEU A 333 -5.33 -21.34 20.50
N LYS A 334 -5.15 -22.66 20.66
CA LYS A 334 -5.86 -23.70 19.90
C LYS A 334 -5.73 -23.57 18.38
N GLY A 335 -4.61 -23.02 17.90
CA GLY A 335 -4.34 -22.85 16.47
C GLY A 335 -5.12 -21.71 15.80
N PHE A 336 -5.86 -20.87 16.54
CA PHE A 336 -6.41 -19.63 15.97
C PHE A 336 -5.30 -18.68 15.51
N LEU A 337 -4.22 -18.63 16.29
CA LEU A 337 -2.96 -18.04 15.89
C LEU A 337 -2.05 -19.15 15.39
N ALA A 338 -1.71 -19.12 14.11
CA ALA A 338 -0.85 -20.09 13.44
C ALA A 338 0.15 -19.38 12.52
N VAL A 339 1.08 -20.15 11.95
CA VAL A 339 2.03 -19.65 10.97
C VAL A 339 1.27 -19.14 9.74
N GLY A 340 1.45 -17.85 9.42
CA GLY A 340 0.74 -17.21 8.30
C GLY A 340 -0.59 -16.55 8.68
N THR A 341 -1.06 -16.69 9.92
CA THR A 341 -2.27 -15.97 10.37
C THR A 341 -2.04 -14.47 10.30
N GLN A 342 -2.89 -13.77 9.55
CA GLN A 342 -2.88 -12.31 9.53
C GLN A 342 -3.54 -11.77 10.81
N LEU A 343 -2.73 -11.14 11.65
CA LEU A 343 -3.18 -10.35 12.78
C LEU A 343 -3.58 -8.95 12.30
N LYS A 344 -4.71 -8.44 12.78
CA LYS A 344 -5.03 -7.01 12.69
C LYS A 344 -4.40 -6.32 13.89
N LEU A 345 -3.42 -5.46 13.65
CA LEU A 345 -2.67 -4.77 14.70
C LEU A 345 -3.17 -3.33 14.85
N GLU A 346 -3.00 -2.78 16.04
CA GLU A 346 -3.25 -1.37 16.32
C GLU A 346 -2.07 -0.49 15.89
N VAL A 347 -0.85 -0.95 16.19
CA VAL A 347 0.44 -0.31 15.88
C VAL A 347 1.43 -1.41 15.48
N PRO A 348 2.38 -1.18 14.54
CA PRO A 348 2.60 0.02 13.73
C PRO A 348 1.77 0.10 12.44
N GLY A 349 1.17 -1.00 12.00
CA GLY A 349 0.40 -1.06 10.76
C GLY A 349 -0.92 -1.81 10.95
N LYS A 350 -1.81 -1.75 9.95
CA LYS A 350 -3.14 -2.37 10.02
C LYS A 350 -3.12 -3.91 9.99
N GLY A 351 -1.98 -4.52 9.71
CA GLY A 351 -1.85 -5.97 9.67
C GLY A 351 -0.42 -6.43 9.89
N GLY A 352 -0.29 -7.62 10.47
CA GLY A 352 0.98 -8.33 10.60
C GLY A 352 0.80 -9.83 10.42
N ILE A 353 1.70 -10.49 9.68
CA ILE A 353 1.63 -11.93 9.49
C ILE A 353 2.38 -12.61 10.63
N ALA A 354 1.68 -13.44 11.41
CA ALA A 354 2.29 -14.15 12.52
C ALA A 354 3.24 -15.26 12.05
N VAL A 355 4.47 -15.23 12.54
CA VAL A 355 5.48 -16.27 12.30
C VAL A 355 6.12 -16.71 13.63
N PRO A 356 6.56 -17.97 13.74
CA PRO A 356 7.09 -18.48 15.00
C PRO A 356 8.50 -17.97 15.26
N VAL A 357 8.75 -17.49 16.47
CA VAL A 357 10.08 -17.14 16.98
C VAL A 357 10.21 -17.67 18.41
N ASP A 358 11.12 -18.61 18.60
CA ASP A 358 11.34 -19.38 19.83
C ASP A 358 12.30 -18.72 20.83
N GLY A 359 13.00 -17.66 20.44
CA GLY A 359 13.83 -16.84 21.33
C GLY A 359 13.08 -15.69 22.03
N LEU A 360 11.75 -15.64 21.91
CA LEU A 360 10.90 -14.60 22.48
C LEU A 360 10.44 -14.94 23.89
N GLU A 361 10.01 -13.94 24.67
CA GLU A 361 9.37 -14.25 25.95
C GLU A 361 8.09 -15.07 25.73
N PRO A 362 7.98 -16.23 26.39
CA PRO A 362 6.85 -17.13 26.24
C PRO A 362 5.58 -16.63 26.95
N PRO A 363 4.42 -17.20 26.62
CA PRO A 363 3.19 -16.94 27.36
C PRO A 363 3.26 -17.44 28.80
N VAL A 364 2.50 -16.78 29.68
CA VAL A 364 2.31 -17.16 31.08
C VAL A 364 0.86 -17.52 31.31
N VAL A 365 0.61 -18.69 31.89
CA VAL A 365 -0.74 -19.23 32.10
C VAL A 365 -1.00 -19.52 33.57
N LYS A 366 -2.26 -19.43 33.97
CA LYS A 366 -2.79 -19.97 35.20
C LYS A 366 -3.47 -21.31 34.90
N LEU A 367 -3.11 -22.34 35.64
CA LEU A 367 -3.70 -23.67 35.57
C LEU A 367 -4.94 -23.78 36.47
N LYS A 368 -5.75 -24.81 36.25
CA LYS A 368 -6.98 -25.09 37.02
C LYS A 368 -6.75 -25.35 38.50
N ASP A 369 -5.56 -25.81 38.87
CA ASP A 369 -5.13 -26.01 40.27
C ASP A 369 -4.71 -24.70 40.96
N GLY A 370 -4.67 -23.59 40.23
CA GLY A 370 -4.23 -22.27 40.71
C GLY A 370 -2.76 -21.95 40.45
N SER A 371 -1.96 -22.91 39.99
CA SER A 371 -0.54 -22.72 39.68
C SER A 371 -0.35 -21.74 38.51
N VAL A 372 0.71 -20.92 38.57
CA VAL A 372 1.09 -20.00 37.48
C VAL A 372 2.39 -20.51 36.85
N VAL A 373 2.36 -20.72 35.54
CA VAL A 373 3.46 -21.36 34.81
C VAL A 373 3.81 -20.53 33.58
N ARG A 374 5.11 -20.30 33.39
CA ARG A 374 5.68 -19.79 32.14
C ARG A 374 5.89 -20.97 31.18
N VAL A 375 5.36 -20.86 29.96
CA VAL A 375 5.28 -21.99 29.02
C VAL A 375 6.34 -21.85 27.93
N GLU A 376 7.53 -22.37 28.22
CA GLU A 376 8.79 -22.17 27.49
C GLU A 376 8.80 -22.79 26.08
N ASP A 377 8.03 -23.85 25.83
CA ASP A 377 8.10 -24.55 24.56
C ASP A 377 6.76 -25.20 24.12
N VAL A 378 6.75 -25.66 22.87
CA VAL A 378 5.59 -26.29 22.22
C VAL A 378 5.19 -27.61 22.90
N GLY A 379 6.17 -28.39 23.38
CA GLY A 379 5.93 -29.64 24.10
C GLY A 379 5.23 -29.39 25.42
N GLN A 380 5.73 -28.45 26.21
CA GLN A 380 5.12 -28.01 27.47
C GLN A 380 3.71 -27.45 27.22
N ALA A 381 3.53 -26.63 26.18
CA ALA A 381 2.22 -26.09 25.82
C ALA A 381 1.20 -27.20 25.51
N ARG A 382 1.60 -28.25 24.77
CA ARG A 382 0.73 -29.39 24.47
C ARG A 382 0.36 -30.19 25.71
N ALA A 383 1.31 -30.38 26.63
CA ALA A 383 1.07 -31.10 27.88
C ALA A 383 0.07 -30.37 28.77
N LEU A 384 0.22 -29.04 28.89
CA LEU A 384 -0.60 -28.21 29.78
C LEU A 384 -1.92 -27.73 29.16
N ALA A 385 -2.10 -27.81 27.84
CA ALA A 385 -3.23 -27.17 27.13
C ALA A 385 -4.62 -27.51 27.69
N LYS A 386 -4.81 -28.71 28.25
CA LYS A 386 -6.10 -29.13 28.84
C LYS A 386 -6.33 -28.59 30.25
N ASP A 387 -5.25 -28.22 30.93
CA ASP A 387 -5.23 -27.81 32.33
C ASP A 387 -5.13 -26.28 32.49
N VAL A 388 -4.95 -25.54 31.39
CA VAL A 388 -5.00 -24.08 31.38
C VAL A 388 -6.42 -23.59 31.71
N ASP A 389 -6.50 -22.78 32.77
CA ASP A 389 -7.69 -22.03 33.18
C ASP A 389 -7.72 -20.66 32.49
N LYS A 390 -6.59 -19.93 32.52
CA LYS A 390 -6.48 -18.59 31.95
C LYS A 390 -5.08 -18.32 31.39
N VAL A 391 -5.01 -17.70 30.22
CA VAL A 391 -3.76 -17.08 29.73
C VAL A 391 -3.63 -15.70 30.38
N LEU A 392 -2.57 -15.49 31.17
CA LEU A 392 -2.32 -14.25 31.90
C LEU A 392 -1.55 -13.23 31.05
N PHE A 393 -0.54 -13.72 30.33
CA PHE A 393 0.28 -12.93 29.41
C PHE A 393 0.45 -13.71 28.11
N LEU A 394 0.23 -13.03 26.97
CA LEU A 394 0.43 -13.64 25.66
C LEU A 394 1.92 -13.85 25.32
N GLY A 395 2.81 -13.10 25.97
CA GLY A 395 4.23 -13.07 25.66
C GLY A 395 4.59 -11.95 24.68
N ASP A 396 5.75 -12.06 24.04
CA ASP A 396 6.23 -11.03 23.12
C ASP A 396 5.54 -11.06 21.76
N LEU A 397 5.41 -9.86 21.18
CA LEU A 397 5.22 -9.64 19.76
C LEU A 397 6.45 -8.92 19.21
N LEU A 398 7.24 -9.64 18.41
CA LEU A 398 8.43 -9.11 17.76
C LEU A 398 8.03 -8.29 16.54
N VAL A 399 8.34 -7.00 16.56
CA VAL A 399 8.03 -6.06 15.48
C VAL A 399 9.30 -5.39 14.98
N SER A 400 9.46 -5.32 13.66
CA SER A 400 10.61 -4.66 13.06
C SER A 400 10.51 -3.14 13.20
N TYR A 401 11.63 -2.49 13.52
CA TYR A 401 11.74 -1.02 13.42
C TYR A 401 11.33 -0.50 12.04
N GLY A 402 11.67 -1.25 10.97
CA GLY A 402 11.32 -0.89 9.61
C GLY A 402 9.81 -0.76 9.38
N ASP A 403 8.99 -1.51 10.12
CA ASP A 403 7.54 -1.44 10.00
C ASP A 403 7.00 -0.13 10.63
N PHE A 404 7.60 0.37 11.72
CA PHE A 404 7.28 1.69 12.28
C PHE A 404 7.68 2.82 11.33
N LEU A 405 8.90 2.72 10.80
CA LEU A 405 9.43 3.71 9.86
C LEU A 405 8.56 3.80 8.60
N TYR A 406 8.18 2.66 8.01
CA TYR A 406 7.35 2.61 6.81
C TYR A 406 5.95 3.19 7.03
N ASN A 407 5.33 2.90 8.19
CA ASN A 407 4.00 3.39 8.52
C ASN A 407 3.99 4.82 9.09
N ASN A 408 5.17 5.45 9.25
CA ASN A 408 5.32 6.79 9.83
C ASN A 408 4.60 6.92 11.18
N LYS A 409 4.78 5.91 12.04
CA LYS A 409 4.26 5.88 13.42
C LYS A 409 5.39 6.17 14.40
N GLU A 410 5.05 6.83 15.50
CA GLU A 410 5.98 7.07 16.60
C GLU A 410 6.38 5.74 17.25
N LEU A 411 7.64 5.66 17.70
CA LEU A 411 8.11 4.51 18.44
C LEU A 411 7.47 4.49 19.82
N LEU A 412 6.82 3.37 20.15
CA LEU A 412 6.33 3.11 21.48
C LEU A 412 7.48 2.69 22.40
N PRO A 413 7.37 2.91 23.73
CA PRO A 413 8.33 2.37 24.68
C PRO A 413 8.47 0.86 24.54
N SER A 414 9.71 0.37 24.46
CA SER A 414 10.00 -1.06 24.48
C SER A 414 9.89 -1.62 25.90
N GLY A 415 9.54 -2.90 26.03
CA GLY A 415 9.88 -3.65 27.24
C GLY A 415 11.39 -3.67 27.46
N TYR A 416 11.82 -3.86 28.71
CA TYR A 416 13.23 -4.12 29.03
C TYR A 416 13.54 -5.58 28.68
N VAL A 417 14.45 -5.77 27.73
CA VAL A 417 14.73 -7.06 27.06
C VAL A 417 16.21 -7.39 27.12
N GLU A 418 16.57 -8.65 26.87
CA GLU A 418 17.94 -9.12 26.95
C GLU A 418 18.89 -8.38 25.99
N GLU A 419 18.42 -7.95 24.81
CA GLU A 419 19.22 -7.18 23.86
C GLU A 419 19.60 -5.81 24.41
N TRP A 420 18.69 -5.17 25.15
CA TRP A 420 18.97 -3.89 25.80
C TRP A 420 19.86 -4.12 27.02
N TRP A 421 19.51 -5.07 27.90
CA TRP A 421 20.32 -5.42 29.06
C TRP A 421 21.77 -5.73 28.68
N ALA A 422 22.00 -6.47 27.60
CA ALA A 422 23.33 -6.76 27.10
C ALA A 422 24.12 -5.50 26.73
N GLN A 423 23.49 -4.47 26.15
CA GLN A 423 24.15 -3.19 25.87
C GLN A 423 24.51 -2.44 27.16
N GLU A 424 23.65 -2.48 28.16
CA GLU A 424 23.94 -1.85 29.46
C GLU A 424 25.07 -2.56 30.20
N VAL A 425 25.11 -3.89 30.16
CA VAL A 425 26.21 -4.68 30.71
C VAL A 425 27.52 -4.37 29.99
N LEU A 426 27.53 -4.35 28.66
CA LEU A 426 28.73 -4.00 27.89
C LEU A 426 29.24 -2.60 28.26
N LYS A 427 28.33 -1.63 28.39
CA LYS A 427 28.68 -0.27 28.82
C LYS A 427 29.24 -0.25 30.24
N ALA A 428 28.64 -0.98 31.18
CA ALA A 428 29.13 -1.06 32.55
C ALA A 428 30.51 -1.73 32.66
N ILE A 429 30.80 -2.72 31.81
CA ILE A 429 32.12 -3.36 31.71
C ILE A 429 33.15 -2.38 31.16
N GLU A 430 32.79 -1.61 30.13
CA GLU A 430 33.65 -0.58 29.56
C GLU A 430 34.02 0.47 30.63
N GLU A 431 33.01 1.00 31.33
CA GLU A 431 33.18 2.08 32.31
C GLU A 431 33.84 1.61 33.63
N GLY A 432 33.47 0.41 34.12
CA GLY A 432 33.92 -0.11 35.42
C GLY A 432 35.19 -0.96 35.36
N PHE A 433 35.46 -1.60 34.22
CA PHE A 433 36.51 -2.60 34.09
C PHE A 433 37.43 -2.38 32.88
N GLY A 434 37.23 -1.28 32.12
CA GLY A 434 38.06 -0.93 30.96
C GLY A 434 37.90 -1.89 29.78
N GLY A 435 36.71 -2.47 29.63
CA GLY A 435 36.40 -3.42 28.56
C GLY A 435 36.85 -4.86 28.84
N ASP A 436 37.45 -5.13 30.02
CA ASP A 436 37.89 -6.48 30.39
C ASP A 436 36.76 -7.30 31.01
N LEU A 437 36.11 -8.12 30.17
CA LEU A 437 35.04 -9.05 30.57
C LEU A 437 35.51 -10.12 31.56
N ALA A 438 36.79 -10.51 31.57
CA ALA A 438 37.27 -11.54 32.49
C ALA A 438 37.47 -10.98 33.91
N ARG A 439 37.64 -9.66 34.01
CA ARG A 439 37.81 -8.93 35.26
C ARG A 439 36.47 -8.48 35.87
N ALA A 440 35.48 -8.22 35.03
CA ALA A 440 34.09 -7.97 35.42
C ALA A 440 33.42 -9.25 35.94
#